data_AF-A0A661BLF0-F1
#
_entry.id   AF-A0A661BLF0-F1
#
_cell.length_a   1.000
_cell.length_b   1.000
_cell.length_c   1.000
_cell.angle_alpha   90.00
_cell.angle_beta   90.00
_cell.angle_gamma   90.00
#
_symmetry.space_group_name_H-M   'P 1'
#
loop_
_entity.id
_entity.type
_entity.pdbx_description
1 polymer ?
#
loop_
_entity_poly.entity_id
_entity_poly.type
_entity_poly.pdbx_seq_one_letter_code
_entity_poly.pdbx_strand_id
1 'polypeptide(L)' 'MMQAIREQATGWIAWVIVILISIPFALWGIQEYVNPNPNVPVAEVNGQEISLQYYQQAY' A
#
# COMPACT_ATOMS: atom_id res chain seq x y z
N MET A 1 -41.61 1.96 2.41
CA MET A 1 -40.77 3.01 3.06
C MET A 1 -39.47 2.45 3.65
N MET A 2 -39.45 1.27 4.28
CA MET A 2 -38.19 0.58 4.66
C MET A 2 -37.34 0.08 3.47
N GLN A 3 -37.96 -0.07 2.30
CA GLN A 3 -37.32 -0.58 1.08
C GLN A 3 -36.40 0.46 0.42
N ALA A 4 -36.74 1.75 0.50
CA ALA A 4 -35.96 2.84 -0.09
C ALA A 4 -34.61 3.08 0.63
N ILE A 5 -34.58 2.88 1.95
CA ILE A 5 -33.33 2.97 2.75
C ILE A 5 -32.41 1.78 2.40
N ARG A 6 -32.97 0.60 2.17
CA ARG A 6 -32.22 -0.60 1.72
C ARG A 6 -31.66 -0.43 0.31
N GLU A 7 -32.38 0.22 -0.59
CA GLU A 7 -31.91 0.49 -1.95
C GLU A 7 -30.79 1.55 -2.00
N GLN A 8 -30.85 2.60 -1.17
CA GLN A 8 -29.80 3.64 -1.13
C GLN A 8 -28.51 3.19 -0.42
N ALA A 9 -28.63 2.40 0.65
CA ALA A 9 -27.46 1.93 1.42
C ALA A 9 -26.56 0.97 0.61
N THR A 10 -27.10 0.32 -0.42
CA THR A 10 -26.40 -0.79 -1.10
C THR A 10 -26.03 -0.52 -2.56
N GLY A 11 -26.64 0.48 -3.21
CA GLY A 11 -26.55 0.63 -4.67
C GLY A 11 -25.34 1.39 -5.19
N TRP A 12 -25.12 2.64 -4.74
CA TRP A 12 -24.10 3.54 -5.33
C TRP A 12 -23.23 4.23 -4.28
N ILE A 13 -23.81 4.59 -3.14
CA ILE A 13 -23.10 5.25 -2.03
C ILE A 13 -22.01 4.33 -1.46
N ALA A 14 -22.29 3.03 -1.35
CA ALA A 14 -21.30 2.05 -0.94
C ALA A 14 -20.08 2.04 -1.87
N TRP A 15 -20.30 2.15 -3.19
CA TRP A 15 -19.21 2.18 -4.16
C TRP A 15 -18.42 3.49 -4.10
N VAL A 16 -19.07 4.63 -3.85
CA VAL A 16 -18.39 5.91 -3.61
C VAL A 16 -17.45 5.82 -2.41
N ILE A 17 -17.90 5.23 -1.30
CA ILE A 17 -17.06 5.04 -0.10
C ILE A 17 -15.87 4.12 -0.41
N VAL A 18 -16.09 3.04 -1.16
CA VAL A 18 -15.02 2.12 -1.57
C VAL A 18 -13.98 2.82 -2.43
N ILE A 19 -14.38 3.63 -3.42
CA ILE A 19 -13.43 4.45 -4.21
C ILE A 19 -12.68 5.40 -3.28
N LEU A 20 -13.40 6.12 -2.43
CA LEU A 20 -12.83 7.16 -1.57
C LEU A 20 -11.76 6.60 -0.63
N ILE A 21 -11.96 5.39 -0.10
CA ILE A 21 -10.96 4.67 0.70
C ILE A 21 -9.85 4.11 -0.20
N SER A 22 -10.16 3.66 -1.41
CA SER A 22 -9.18 3.08 -2.33
C SER A 22 -8.19 4.12 -2.88
N ILE A 23 -8.58 5.39 -3.03
CA ILE A 23 -7.71 6.48 -3.52
C ILE A 23 -6.45 6.67 -2.65
N PRO A 24 -6.53 6.86 -1.32
CA PRO A 24 -5.32 7.01 -0.50
C PRO A 24 -4.45 5.75 -0.53
N PHE A 25 -5.05 4.55 -0.55
CA PHE A 25 -4.28 3.32 -0.70
C PHE A 25 -3.57 3.23 -2.06
N ALA A 26 -4.20 3.70 -3.14
CA ALA A 26 -3.58 3.71 -4.47
C ALA A 26 -2.45 4.74 -4.58
N LEU A 27 -2.61 5.94 -4.02
CA LEU A 27 -1.62 7.02 -4.12
C LEU A 27 -0.39 6.80 -3.23
N TRP A 28 -0.58 6.28 -2.01
CA TRP A 28 0.51 6.06 -1.05
C TRP A 28 0.95 4.60 -0.94
N GLY A 29 0.06 3.62 -1.08
CA GLY A 29 0.38 2.21 -0.86
C GLY A 29 1.00 1.49 -2.06
N ILE A 30 0.64 1.87 -3.30
CA ILE A 30 1.18 1.21 -4.51
C ILE A 30 2.69 1.46 -4.67
N GLN A 31 3.20 2.59 -4.16
CA GLN A 31 4.62 2.93 -4.28
C GLN A 31 5.53 1.88 -3.62
N GLU A 32 5.10 1.29 -2.51
CA GLU A 32 5.82 0.21 -1.80
C GLU A 32 5.92 -1.08 -2.65
N TYR A 33 4.92 -1.35 -3.49
CA TYR A 33 4.89 -2.52 -4.36
C TYR A 33 5.56 -2.29 -5.72
N VAL A 34 5.47 -1.07 -6.27
CA VAL A 34 5.99 -0.73 -7.60
C VAL A 34 7.46 -0.33 -7.56
N ASN A 35 7.90 0.34 -6.49
CA ASN A 35 9.31 0.63 -6.24
C ASN A 35 9.70 0.09 -4.87
N PRO A 36 9.93 -1.23 -4.74
CA PRO A 36 10.55 -1.78 -3.54
C PRO A 36 11.83 -0.99 -3.30
N ASN A 37 11.96 -0.33 -2.15
CA ASN A 37 13.12 0.51 -1.86
C ASN A 37 14.39 -0.36 -2.04
N PRO A 38 15.30 -0.03 -2.97
CA PRO A 38 16.51 -0.82 -3.17
C PRO A 38 17.44 -0.81 -1.94
N ASN A 39 17.22 0.15 -1.03
CA ASN A 39 17.96 0.33 0.21
C ASN A 39 17.28 -0.31 1.42
N VAL A 40 16.44 -1.34 1.25
CA VAL A 40 15.97 -2.11 2.42
C VAL A 40 17.20 -2.71 3.13
N PRO A 41 17.46 -2.35 4.40
CA PRO A 41 18.58 -2.89 5.14
C PRO A 41 18.30 -4.35 5.47
N VAL A 42 19.21 -5.25 5.09
CA VAL A 42 19.10 -6.69 5.35
C VAL A 42 19.84 -7.13 6.60
N ALA A 43 20.82 -6.33 7.01
CA ALA A 43 21.59 -6.53 8.23
C ALA A 43 22.22 -5.21 8.68
N GLU A 44 22.50 -5.09 9.96
CA GLU A 44 23.29 -4.01 10.54
C GLU A 44 24.57 -4.62 11.14
N VAL A 45 25.74 -4.08 10.78
CA VAL A 45 27.04 -4.57 11.26
C VAL A 45 27.84 -3.38 11.77
N ASN A 46 28.26 -3.40 13.04
CA ASN A 46 29.01 -2.31 13.68
C ASN A 46 28.34 -0.92 13.52
N GLY A 47 27.00 -0.85 13.51
CA GLY A 47 26.26 0.40 13.32
C GLY A 47 26.13 0.87 11.87
N GLN A 48 26.59 0.07 10.90
CA GLN A 48 26.42 0.32 9.48
C GLN A 48 25.33 -0.59 8.91
N GLU A 49 24.28 0.02 8.35
CA GLU A 49 23.25 -0.70 7.62
C GLU A 49 23.80 -1.21 6.28
N ILE A 50 23.60 -2.50 6.01
CA ILE A 50 23.94 -3.15 4.73
C ILE A 50 22.65 -3.32 3.94
N SER A 51 22.58 -2.68 2.77
CA SER A 51 21.43 -2.81 1.87
C SER A 51 21.45 -4.14 1.11
N LEU A 52 20.26 -4.61 0.71
CA LEU A 52 20.10 -5.81 -0.14
C LEU A 52 20.97 -5.75 -1.41
N GLN A 53 21.04 -4.59 -2.06
CA GLN A 53 21.85 -4.41 -3.27
C GLN A 53 23.35 -4.64 -3.02
N TYR A 54 23.89 -4.12 -1.91
CA TYR A 54 25.30 -4.33 -1.58
C TYR A 54 25.61 -5.81 -1.36
N TYR A 55 24.71 -6.52 -0.66
CA TYR A 55 24.85 -7.97 -0.44
C TYR A 55 24.83 -8.76 -1.75
N GLN A 56 23.92 -8.45 -2.67
CA GLN A 56 23.81 -9.10 -3.99
C GLN A 56 24.97 -8.78 -4.94
N GLN A 57 25.68 -7.67 -4.74
CA GLN A 57 26.83 -7.31 -5.56
C GLN A 57 28.13 -7.95 -5.06
N ALA A 58 28.19 -8.26 -3.76
CA ALA A 58 29.36 -8.86 -3.11
C ALA A 58 29.44 -10.39 -3.27
N TYR A 59 28.33 -11.05 -3.62
CA TYR A 59 28.19 -12.51 -3.79
C TYR A 59 27.51 -12.85 -5.09
#